data_AF-A0A4Y8S8Z3-F1
#
_entry.id   AF-A0A4Y8S8Z3-F1
#
_cell.length_a   1.000
_cell.length_b   1.000
_cell.length_c   1.000
_cell.angle_alpha   90.00
_cell.angle_beta   90.00
_cell.angle_gamma   90.00
#
_symmetry.space_group_name_H-M   'P 1'
#
loop_
_entity.id
_entity.type
_entity.pdbx_description
1 polymer ?
#
loop_
_entity_poly.entity_id
_entity_poly.type
_entity_poly.pdbx_seq_one_letter_code
_entity_poly.pdbx_strand_id
1 'polypeptide(L)'
;MLAFALPYTLHVLAALVWVGGMFFAWLVLRPATVAALEGPARLRLWVEVFQRFFRWVWLAVAVLAVSGVGMIHLRFAGFETAPRYVQVMIGGGIVMFALFMRVQGLLLPEL
;
A
#
# COMPACT_ATOMS: atom_id res chain seq x y z
N MET A 1 10.96 25.45 2.10
CA MET A 1 10.98 24.28 3.02
C MET A 1 9.65 23.53 3.05
N LEU A 2 8.50 24.20 3.20
CA LEU A 2 7.18 23.55 3.25
C LEU A 2 6.79 22.75 1.99
N ALA A 3 7.17 23.24 0.80
CA ALA A 3 6.83 22.62 -0.48
C ALA A 3 7.34 21.16 -0.62
N PHE A 4 8.44 20.82 0.05
CA PHE A 4 8.94 19.44 0.09
C PHE A 4 8.42 18.66 1.31
N ALA A 5 8.29 19.34 2.46
CA ALA A 5 7.89 18.70 3.71
C ALA A 5 6.49 18.07 3.64
N LEU A 6 5.54 18.73 2.97
CA LEU A 6 4.17 18.22 2.89
C LEU A 6 4.04 16.96 2.02
N PRO A 7 4.55 16.92 0.76
CA PRO A 7 4.60 15.68 -0.01
C PRO A 7 5.36 14.57 0.70
N TYR A 8 6.48 14.88 1.34
CA TYR A 8 7.27 13.89 2.08
C TYR A 8 6.49 13.26 3.24
N THR A 9 5.86 14.08 4.09
CA THR A 9 5.06 13.59 5.23
C THR A 9 3.89 12.74 4.74
N LEU A 10 3.15 13.20 3.71
CA LEU A 10 2.06 12.43 3.13
C LEU A 10 2.53 11.10 2.53
N HIS A 11 3.69 11.11 1.86
CA HIS A 11 4.29 9.91 1.29
C HIS A 11 4.62 8.87 2.38
N VAL A 12 5.28 9.30 3.45
CA VAL A 12 5.66 8.40 4.56
C VAL A 12 4.42 7.87 5.29
N LEU A 13 3.40 8.71 5.53
CA LEU A 13 2.15 8.26 6.14
C LEU A 13 1.40 7.26 5.26
N ALA A 14 1.33 7.50 3.95
CA ALA A 14 0.72 6.56 3.01
C ALA A 14 1.49 5.24 2.94
N ALA A 15 2.82 5.28 2.94
CA ALA A 15 3.68 4.10 3.02
C ALA A 15 3.44 3.31 4.32
N LEU A 16 3.33 4.00 5.45
CA LEU A 16 3.02 3.40 6.76
C LEU A 16 1.68 2.67 6.74
N VAL A 17 0.62 3.32 6.23
CA VAL A 17 -0.72 2.73 6.16
C VAL A 17 -0.71 1.48 5.29
N TRP A 18 -0.06 1.52 4.13
CA TRP A 18 -0.06 0.40 3.19
C TRP A 18 0.86 -0.73 3.65
N VAL A 19 2.16 -0.46 3.85
CA VAL A 19 3.16 -1.47 4.23
C VAL A 19 2.91 -1.98 5.65
N GLY A 20 2.65 -1.08 6.60
CA GLY A 20 2.32 -1.44 7.98
C GLY A 20 0.98 -2.19 8.07
N GLY A 21 0.00 -1.84 7.24
CA GLY A 21 -1.24 -2.59 7.13
C GLY A 21 -1.04 -4.01 6.58
N MET A 22 -0.15 -4.21 5.60
CA MET A 22 0.22 -5.55 5.12
C MET A 22 0.91 -6.37 6.21
N PHE A 23 1.85 -5.76 6.94
CA PHE A 23 2.50 -6.39 8.10
C PHE A 23 1.46 -6.85 9.13
N PHE A 24 0.56 -5.95 9.52
CA PHE A 24 -0.50 -6.27 10.48
C PHE A 24 -1.42 -7.38 9.96
N ALA A 25 -1.88 -7.30 8.71
CA ALA A 25 -2.79 -8.29 8.15
C ALA A 25 -2.16 -9.70 8.12
N TRP A 26 -0.90 -9.82 7.71
CA TRP A 26 -0.22 -11.11 7.57
C TRP A 26 0.31 -11.69 8.87
N LEU A 27 0.95 -10.88 9.72
CA LEU A 27 1.66 -11.37 10.89
C LEU A 27 0.85 -11.29 12.18
N VAL A 28 -0.18 -10.46 12.24
CA VAL A 28 -1.00 -10.28 13.46
C VAL A 28 -2.41 -10.80 13.24
N LEU A 29 -3.14 -10.27 12.26
CA LEU A 29 -4.54 -10.59 12.04
C LEU A 29 -4.72 -12.05 11.59
N ARG A 30 -3.90 -12.53 10.64
CA ARG A 30 -3.99 -13.92 10.16
C ARG A 30 -3.84 -14.97 11.25
N PRO A 31 -2.77 -15.01 12.06
CA PRO A 31 -2.66 -16.00 13.12
C PRO A 31 -3.74 -15.82 14.19
N ALA A 32 -4.08 -14.58 14.57
CA ALA A 32 -5.12 -14.32 15.56
C ALA A 32 -6.49 -14.86 15.12
N THR A 33 -6.87 -14.67 13.85
CA THR A 33 -8.13 -15.18 13.31
C THR A 33 -8.15 -16.70 13.15
N VAL A 34 -7.00 -17.34 12.89
CA VAL A 34 -6.90 -18.80 12.86
C VAL A 34 -7.04 -19.40 14.25
N ALA A 35 -6.49 -18.75 15.29
CA ALA A 35 -6.58 -19.23 16.66
C ALA A 35 -7.94 -18.98 17.32
N ALA A 36 -8.60 -17.85 17.00
CA ALA A 36 -9.81 -17.40 17.68
C ALA A 36 -11.14 -17.79 17.00
N LEU A 37 -11.13 -18.13 15.70
CA LEU A 37 -12.37 -18.32 14.92
C LEU A 37 -12.38 -19.64 14.15
N GLU A 38 -13.54 -20.30 14.14
CA GLU A 38 -13.81 -21.47 13.30
C GLU A 38 -14.05 -21.10 11.83
N GLY A 39 -13.96 -22.08 10.93
CA GLY A 39 -13.85 -21.92 9.47
C GLY A 39 -14.76 -20.85 8.84
N PRO A 40 -16.09 -20.92 9.00
CA PRO A 40 -17.01 -19.96 8.37
C PRO A 40 -16.87 -18.53 8.92
N ALA A 41 -16.71 -18.38 10.23
CA ALA A 41 -16.59 -17.07 10.88
C ALA A 41 -15.27 -16.38 10.51
N ARG A 42 -14.19 -17.16 10.40
CA ARG A 42 -12.88 -16.69 9.95
C ARG A 42 -12.95 -16.06 8.56
N LEU A 43 -13.57 -16.74 7.59
CA LEU A 43 -13.69 -16.25 6.22
C LEU A 43 -14.51 -14.96 6.14
N ARG A 44 -15.63 -14.89 6.88
CA ARG A 44 -16.48 -13.69 6.91
C ARG A 44 -15.73 -12.47 7.43
N LEU A 45 -14.96 -12.62 8.51
CA LEU A 45 -14.14 -11.52 9.04
C LEU A 45 -13.10 -11.05 8.01
N TRP A 46 -12.44 -11.98 7.32
CA TRP A 46 -11.45 -11.63 6.31
C TRP A 46 -12.03 -10.83 5.15
N VAL A 47 -13.18 -11.22 4.61
CA VAL A 47 -13.86 -10.48 3.54
C VAL A 47 -14.19 -9.05 4.00
N GLU A 48 -14.80 -8.92 5.17
CA GLU A 48 -15.19 -7.63 5.74
C GLU A 48 -14.00 -6.70 6.03
N VAL A 49 -12.89 -7.26 6.53
CA VAL A 49 -11.66 -6.50 6.79
C VAL A 49 -11.01 -6.08 5.47
N PHE A 50 -10.84 -6.99 4.50
CA PHE A 50 -10.20 -6.68 3.22
C PHE A 50 -10.97 -5.64 2.42
N GLN A 51 -12.31 -5.72 2.37
CA GLN A 51 -13.12 -4.71 1.67
C GLN A 51 -12.94 -3.31 2.26
N ARG A 52 -12.88 -3.18 3.60
CA ARG A 52 -12.62 -1.90 4.26
C ARG A 52 -11.18 -1.44 4.07
N PHE A 53 -10.22 -2.34 4.24
CA PHE A 53 -8.80 -2.05 4.13
C PHE A 53 -8.42 -1.63 2.71
N PHE A 54 -8.95 -2.27 1.67
CA PHE A 54 -8.60 -1.96 0.29
C PHE A 54 -9.02 -0.56 -0.16
N ARG A 55 -10.12 -0.02 0.38
CA ARG A 55 -10.49 1.39 0.14
C ARG A 55 -9.39 2.34 0.65
N TRP A 56 -8.81 2.04 1.81
CA TRP A 56 -7.68 2.82 2.35
C TRP A 56 -6.39 2.57 1.58
N VAL A 57 -6.15 1.35 1.10
CA VAL A 57 -5.00 1.04 0.25
C VAL A 57 -5.06 1.84 -1.05
N TRP A 58 -6.21 1.91 -1.72
CA TRP A 58 -6.37 2.75 -2.92
C TRP A 58 -6.04 4.22 -2.67
N LEU A 59 -6.49 4.77 -1.55
CA LEU A 59 -6.12 6.13 -1.15
C LEU A 59 -4.61 6.26 -0.93
N ALA A 60 -3.99 5.31 -0.22
CA ALA A 60 -2.55 5.30 0.01
C ALA A 60 -1.76 5.17 -1.31
N VAL A 61 -2.20 4.34 -2.25
CA VAL A 61 -1.58 4.20 -3.58
C VAL A 61 -1.59 5.53 -4.32
N ALA A 62 -2.76 6.20 -4.37
CA ALA A 62 -2.89 7.49 -5.04
C ALA A 62 -1.99 8.55 -4.39
N VAL A 63 -1.98 8.62 -3.06
CA VAL A 63 -1.13 9.56 -2.31
C VAL A 63 0.35 9.27 -2.58
N LEU A 64 0.79 8.01 -2.55
CA LEU A 64 2.18 7.64 -2.84
C LEU A 64 2.61 8.02 -4.25
N ALA A 65 1.75 7.78 -5.25
CA ALA A 65 2.05 8.11 -6.64
C ALA A 65 2.20 9.62 -6.82
N VAL A 66 1.21 10.40 -6.37
CA VAL A 66 1.22 11.87 -6.50
C VAL A 66 2.37 12.50 -5.73
N SER A 67 2.57 12.10 -4.46
CA SER A 67 3.65 12.65 -3.63
C SER A 67 5.03 12.21 -4.10
N GLY A 68 5.19 10.97 -4.58
CA GLY A 68 6.46 10.44 -5.09
C GLY A 68 6.90 11.17 -6.35
N VAL A 69 6.00 11.31 -7.33
CA VAL A 69 6.26 12.08 -8.56
C VAL A 69 6.57 13.54 -8.22
N GLY A 70 5.78 14.16 -7.32
CA GLY A 70 6.02 15.53 -6.87
C GLY A 70 7.42 15.73 -6.26
N MET A 71 7.84 14.82 -5.37
CA MET A 71 9.18 14.89 -4.77
C MET A 71 10.31 14.69 -5.78
N ILE A 72 10.11 13.87 -6.81
CA ILE A 72 11.10 13.67 -7.88
C ILE A 72 11.33 14.95 -8.66
N HIS A 73 10.26 15.65 -9.05
CA HIS A 73 10.40 16.93 -9.75
C HIS A 73 10.95 18.04 -8.86
N LEU A 74 10.55 18.09 -7.59
CA LEU A 74 11.00 19.14 -6.65
C LEU A 74 12.46 19.00 -6.22
N ARG A 75 12.98 17.77 -6.08
CA ARG A 75 14.31 17.52 -5.50
C ARG A 75 15.35 17.01 -6.49
N PHE A 76 14.92 16.27 -7.51
CA PHE A 76 15.84 15.64 -8.45
C PHE A 76 15.75 16.25 -9.85
N ALA A 77 14.80 17.15 -10.15
CA ALA A 77 14.59 17.75 -11.47
C ALA A 77 14.22 16.75 -12.59
N GLY A 78 13.81 15.52 -12.24
CA GLY A 78 13.41 14.51 -13.20
C GLY A 78 13.64 13.08 -12.71
N PHE A 79 13.07 12.10 -13.42
CA PHE A 79 13.28 10.68 -13.14
C PHE A 79 14.69 10.21 -13.51
N GLU A 80 15.30 10.78 -14.55
CA GLU A 80 16.62 10.38 -15.05
C GLU A 80 17.75 10.71 -14.07
N THR A 81 17.59 11.81 -13.35
CA THR A 81 18.52 12.35 -12.35
C THR A 81 18.23 11.81 -10.95
N ALA A 82 17.16 11.02 -10.78
CA ALA A 82 16.82 10.43 -9.50
C ALA A 82 17.86 9.35 -9.09
N PRO A 83 18.34 9.36 -7.83
CA PRO A 83 19.29 8.36 -7.34
C PRO A 83 18.80 6.92 -7.48
N ARG A 84 19.73 5.96 -7.55
CA ARG A 84 19.41 4.53 -7.69
C ARG A 84 18.45 3.99 -6.62
N TYR A 85 18.53 4.47 -5.38
CA TYR A 85 17.61 4.03 -4.32
C TYR A 85 16.17 4.46 -4.59
N VAL A 86 15.94 5.60 -5.27
CA VAL A 86 14.60 6.05 -5.69
C VAL A 86 14.07 5.15 -6.79
N GLN A 87 14.93 4.75 -7.75
CA GLN A 87 14.55 3.79 -8.79
C GLN A 87 14.13 2.44 -8.21
N VAL A 88 14.89 1.93 -7.23
CA VAL A 88 14.54 0.70 -6.50
C VAL A 88 13.23 0.88 -5.73
N MET A 89 13.02 2.03 -5.08
CA MET A 89 11.77 2.35 -4.38
C MET A 89 10.56 2.36 -5.34
N ILE A 90 10.69 2.95 -6.52
CA ILE A 90 9.65 2.95 -7.56
C ILE A 90 9.38 1.52 -8.03
N GLY A 91 10.43 0.76 -8.34
CA GLY A 91 10.30 -0.66 -8.74
C GLY A 91 9.59 -1.50 -7.68
N GLY A 92 9.94 -1.30 -6.40
CA GLY A 92 9.26 -1.92 -5.26
C GLY A 92 7.78 -1.53 -5.19
N GLY A 93 7.46 -0.25 -5.36
CA GLY A 93 6.09 0.25 -5.42
C GLY A 93 5.28 -0.39 -6.56
N ILE A 94 5.87 -0.55 -7.74
CA ILE A 94 5.23 -1.22 -8.88
C ILE A 94 4.94 -2.70 -8.57
N VAL A 95 5.92 -3.43 -8.03
CA VAL A 95 5.74 -4.84 -7.64
C VAL A 95 4.62 -4.97 -6.60
N MET A 96 4.63 -4.12 -5.58
CA MET A 96 3.60 -4.12 -4.54
C MET A 96 2.22 -3.80 -5.10
N PHE A 97 2.12 -2.83 -6.01
CA PHE A 97 0.87 -2.49 -6.69
C PHE A 97 0.36 -3.67 -7.54
N ALA A 98 1.24 -4.35 -8.29
CA ALA A 98 0.88 -5.53 -9.07
C ALA A 98 0.36 -6.68 -8.17
N LEU A 99 1.01 -6.93 -7.03
CA LEU A 99 0.55 -7.90 -6.04
C LEU A 99 -0.81 -7.51 -5.47
N PHE A 100 -1.02 -6.23 -5.14
CA PHE A 100 -2.31 -5.73 -4.67
C PHE A 100 -3.41 -5.95 -5.71
N MET A 101 -3.18 -5.57 -6.97
CA MET A 101 -4.12 -5.81 -8.07
C MET A 101 -4.43 -7.30 -8.24
N ARG A 102 -3.41 -8.16 -8.13
CA ARG A 102 -3.60 -9.62 -8.21
C ARG A 102 -4.48 -10.15 -7.08
N VAL A 103 -4.25 -9.71 -5.85
CA VAL A 103 -5.06 -10.10 -4.68
C VAL A 103 -6.48 -9.56 -4.79
N GLN A 104 -6.66 -8.31 -5.21
CA GLN A 104 -7.97 -7.71 -5.41
C GLN A 104 -8.77 -8.44 -6.50
N GLY A 105 -8.13 -8.82 -7.61
CA GLY A 105 -8.76 -9.59 -8.68
C GLY A 105 -9.22 -10.98 -8.23
N LEU A 106 -8.48 -11.65 -7.33
CA LEU A 106 -8.88 -12.93 -6.76
C LEU A 106 -10.09 -12.84 -5.80
N LEU A 107 -10.40 -11.66 -5.30
CA LEU A 107 -11.51 -11.41 -4.37
C LEU A 107 -12.81 -11.00 -5.10
N LEU A 108 -12.73 -10.63 -6.38
CA LEU A 108 -13.90 -10.39 -7.22
C LEU A 108 -14.34 -11.75 -7.80
N PRO A 109 -15.58 -12.21 -7.55
CA PRO A 109 -16.10 -13.36 -8.27
C PRO A 109 -16.09 -13.03 -9.77
N GLU A 110 -15.59 -13.94 -10.60
CA GLU A 110 -15.70 -13.81 -12.05
C GLU A 110 -17.19 -13.67 -12.40
N LEU A 111 -17.56 -12.55 -13.00
CA LEU A 111 -18.92 -12.26 -13.45
C LEU A 111 -19.36 -13.23 -14.54
#